data_AF-A0A7W0PHW6-F1
#
_entry.id   AF-A0A7W0PHW6-F1
#
_cell.length_a   1.000
_cell.length_b   1.000
_cell.length_c   1.000
_cell.angle_alpha   90.00
_cell.angle_beta   90.00
_cell.angle_gamma   90.00
#
_symmetry.space_group_name_H-M   'P 1'
#
loop_
_entity.id
_entity.type
_entity.pdbx_description
1 polymer ?
#
loop_
_entity_poly.entity_id
_entity_poly.type
_entity_poly.pdbx_seq_one_letter_code
_entity_poly.pdbx_strand_id
1 'polypeptide(L)'
;MRKFMVAALAALALPALALASSQAMSPVVSSKLKGSNEAPAKGDPNGTGFAVVTFKAAKGMACWEFKNVKGIAAPNAAHIHKGRSGVAGPVVIPFGAAYKAKGCVKASKSIIEAIETNPNRYYVNIHNAKYPGGAIRGQLVAGMEG
;
A
#
# COMPACT_ATOMS: atom_id res chain seq x y z
N MET A 1 63.14 42.87 -4.09
CA MET A 1 61.79 43.45 -4.23
C MET A 1 61.14 42.92 -5.50
N ARG A 2 59.96 42.28 -5.37
CA ARG A 2 58.96 41.94 -6.42
C ARG A 2 59.36 40.97 -7.54
N LYS A 3 58.55 40.02 -8.03
CA LYS A 3 57.31 39.30 -7.62
C LYS A 3 57.11 38.22 -8.71
N PHE A 4 56.82 36.98 -8.31
CA PHE A 4 56.02 35.89 -8.93
C PHE A 4 55.97 35.66 -10.45
N MET A 5 56.11 34.38 -10.87
CA MET A 5 55.02 33.66 -11.55
C MET A 5 55.18 32.13 -11.49
N VAL A 6 54.04 31.48 -11.23
CA VAL A 6 53.81 30.04 -11.02
C VAL A 6 53.36 29.42 -12.35
N ALA A 7 53.81 28.21 -12.68
CA ALA A 7 53.20 27.39 -13.73
C ALA A 7 52.70 26.07 -13.11
N ALA A 8 51.37 25.93 -13.07
CA ALA A 8 50.66 24.77 -12.56
C ALA A 8 50.55 23.69 -13.65
N LEU A 9 50.95 22.44 -13.35
CA LEU A 9 50.51 21.28 -14.12
C LEU A 9 49.19 20.77 -13.54
N ALA A 10 48.13 20.87 -14.33
CA ALA A 10 46.82 20.32 -14.03
C ALA A 10 46.81 18.79 -14.24
N ALA A 11 46.54 18.03 -13.18
CA ALA A 11 46.24 16.60 -13.27
C ALA A 11 44.78 16.41 -13.70
N LEU A 12 44.56 15.76 -14.84
CA LEU A 12 43.24 15.37 -15.33
C LEU A 12 42.64 14.28 -14.42
N ALA A 13 41.61 14.62 -13.66
CA ALA A 13 40.80 13.67 -12.92
C ALA A 13 39.69 13.11 -13.84
N LEU A 14 39.67 11.79 -14.04
CA LEU A 14 38.55 11.07 -14.67
C LEU A 14 37.35 11.05 -13.71
N PRO A 15 36.13 11.45 -14.14
CA PRO A 15 34.95 11.25 -13.33
C PRO A 15 34.49 9.79 -13.43
N ALA A 16 34.59 9.04 -12.33
CA ALA A 16 33.94 7.75 -12.20
C ALA A 16 32.41 7.94 -12.16
N LEU A 17 31.70 7.48 -13.18
CA LEU A 17 30.23 7.39 -13.18
C LEU A 17 29.80 6.37 -12.12
N ALA A 18 29.37 6.86 -10.96
CA ALA A 18 28.69 6.04 -9.97
C ALA A 18 27.30 5.66 -10.53
N LEU A 19 27.15 4.40 -10.95
CA LEU A 19 25.84 3.80 -11.19
C LEU A 19 25.12 3.69 -9.83
N ALA A 20 24.31 4.70 -9.50
CA ALA A 20 23.36 4.60 -8.41
C ALA A 20 22.33 3.53 -8.78
N SER A 21 22.47 2.34 -8.23
CA SER A 21 21.43 1.32 -8.27
C SER A 21 20.25 1.83 -7.45
N SER A 22 19.27 2.43 -8.14
CA SER A 22 17.96 2.68 -7.55
C SER A 22 17.37 1.30 -7.20
N GLN A 23 17.50 0.87 -5.94
CA GLN A 23 16.70 -0.22 -5.44
C GLN A 23 15.25 0.21 -5.66
N ALA A 24 14.54 -0.50 -6.55
CA ALA A 24 13.13 -0.26 -6.79
C ALA A 24 12.40 -0.50 -5.46
N MET A 25 12.15 0.59 -4.73
CA MET A 25 11.42 0.59 -3.48
C MET A 25 10.03 0.03 -3.80
N SER A 26 9.65 -1.07 -3.16
CA SER A 26 8.36 -1.71 -3.41
C SER A 26 7.27 -0.80 -2.84
N PRO A 27 6.33 -0.28 -3.64
CA PRO A 27 5.37 0.68 -3.13
C PRO A 27 4.52 0.06 -2.01
N VAL A 28 4.51 0.72 -0.86
CA VAL A 28 3.68 0.35 0.28
C VAL A 28 2.48 1.28 0.32
N VAL A 29 1.29 0.70 0.46
CA VAL A 29 0.08 1.45 0.80
C VAL A 29 -0.48 0.95 2.11
N SER A 30 -1.14 1.82 2.84
CA SER A 30 -1.73 1.47 4.13
C SER A 30 -3.11 2.07 4.31
N SER A 31 -3.86 1.56 5.28
CA SER A 31 -5.11 2.17 5.70
C SER A 31 -5.41 1.88 7.17
N LYS A 32 -6.04 2.85 7.84
CA LYS A 32 -6.67 2.64 9.14
C LYS A 32 -8.12 2.21 8.91
N LEU A 33 -8.47 1.05 9.45
CA LEU A 33 -9.79 0.45 9.30
C LEU A 33 -10.67 0.83 10.48
N LYS A 34 -11.91 1.25 10.19
CA LYS A 34 -12.97 1.48 11.19
C LYS A 34 -14.32 1.07 10.64
N GLY A 35 -15.23 0.59 11.47
CA GLY A 35 -16.59 0.27 11.00
C GLY A 35 -17.41 1.50 10.67
N SER A 36 -17.13 2.65 11.29
CA SER A 36 -17.74 3.94 10.94
C SER A 36 -17.48 4.39 9.50
N ASN A 37 -16.40 3.88 8.89
CA ASN A 37 -15.97 4.21 7.53
C ASN A 37 -16.64 3.32 6.48
N GLU A 38 -17.31 2.25 6.89
CA GLU A 38 -18.08 1.43 5.96
C GLU A 38 -19.27 2.22 5.41
N ALA A 39 -19.55 1.95 4.14
CA ALA A 39 -20.60 2.58 3.37
C ALA A 39 -21.03 1.66 2.21
N PRO A 40 -22.30 1.66 1.80
CA PRO A 40 -23.37 2.56 2.27
C PRO A 40 -23.91 2.22 3.66
N ALA A 41 -23.90 0.94 4.04
CA ALA A 41 -24.24 0.50 5.39
C ALA A 41 -23.03 0.65 6.34
N LYS A 42 -23.30 0.95 7.61
CA LYS A 42 -22.26 1.00 8.63
C LYS A 42 -21.81 -0.41 9.02
N GLY A 43 -20.51 -0.53 9.27
CA GLY A 43 -19.88 -1.74 9.78
C GLY A 43 -20.00 -1.83 11.29
N ASP A 44 -19.09 -2.59 11.91
CA ASP A 44 -19.09 -2.74 13.37
C ASP A 44 -18.66 -1.45 14.06
N PRO A 45 -19.50 -0.83 14.91
CA PRO A 45 -19.15 0.44 15.56
C PRO A 45 -17.91 0.33 16.46
N ASN A 46 -17.59 -0.86 16.96
CA ASN A 46 -16.42 -1.11 17.80
C ASN A 46 -15.19 -1.56 17.00
N GLY A 47 -15.38 -1.84 15.71
CA GLY A 47 -14.38 -2.44 14.85
C GLY A 47 -13.25 -1.47 14.51
N THR A 48 -12.01 -1.92 14.70
CA THR A 48 -10.81 -1.20 14.28
C THR A 48 -9.72 -2.13 13.76
N GLY A 49 -8.78 -1.60 12.98
CA GLY A 49 -7.61 -2.32 12.51
C GLY A 49 -6.72 -1.46 11.63
N PHE A 50 -5.64 -2.06 11.13
CA PHE A 50 -4.77 -1.46 10.12
C PHE A 50 -4.48 -2.48 9.03
N ALA A 51 -4.43 -2.03 7.79
CA ALA A 51 -3.95 -2.82 6.66
C ALA A 51 -2.67 -2.19 6.12
N VAL A 52 -1.68 -3.01 5.84
CA VAL A 52 -0.48 -2.66 5.08
C VAL A 52 -0.43 -3.59 3.88
N VAL A 53 -0.22 -3.02 2.70
CA VAL A 53 -0.09 -3.77 1.45
C VAL A 53 1.19 -3.34 0.77
N THR A 54 2.07 -4.30 0.52
CA THR A 54 3.31 -4.12 -0.23
C THR A 54 3.14 -4.73 -1.61
N PHE A 55 3.30 -3.92 -2.64
CA PHE A 55 3.23 -4.39 -4.01
C PHE A 55 4.61 -4.82 -4.51
N LYS A 56 4.70 -6.05 -5.01
CA LYS A 56 5.88 -6.56 -5.71
C LYS A 56 5.59 -6.51 -7.20
N ALA A 57 5.58 -5.30 -7.77
CA ALA A 57 5.16 -5.05 -9.16
C ALA A 57 5.90 -5.92 -10.19
N ALA A 58 7.22 -6.11 -10.01
CA ALA A 58 8.02 -6.99 -10.86
C ALA A 58 7.52 -8.44 -10.89
N LYS A 59 6.94 -8.91 -9.78
CA LYS A 59 6.40 -10.27 -9.61
C LYS A 59 4.88 -10.34 -9.83
N GLY A 60 4.19 -9.21 -10.02
CA GLY A 60 2.72 -9.15 -10.11
C GLY A 60 2.04 -9.67 -8.84
N MET A 61 2.53 -9.27 -7.67
CA MET A 61 2.00 -9.74 -6.38
C MET A 61 1.62 -8.57 -5.48
N ALA A 62 0.52 -8.74 -4.76
CA ALA A 62 0.13 -7.91 -3.62
C ALA A 62 0.28 -8.73 -2.35
N CYS A 63 1.19 -8.32 -1.47
CA CYS A 63 1.38 -8.92 -0.15
C CYS A 63 0.74 -8.02 0.91
N TRP A 64 0.03 -8.60 1.87
CA TRP A 64 -0.67 -7.82 2.90
C TRP A 64 -0.35 -8.30 4.31
N GLU A 65 -0.57 -7.40 5.24
CA GLU A 65 -0.61 -7.66 6.67
C GLU A 65 -1.71 -6.81 7.32
N PHE A 66 -2.56 -7.46 8.12
CA PHE A 66 -3.56 -6.85 8.96
C PHE A 66 -3.07 -6.80 10.40
N LYS A 67 -3.02 -5.60 10.97
CA LYS A 67 -2.54 -5.36 12.34
C LYS A 67 -3.68 -4.86 13.21
N ASN A 68 -3.67 -5.28 14.47
CA ASN A 68 -4.59 -4.79 15.50
C ASN A 68 -6.07 -4.85 15.10
N VAL A 69 -6.47 -5.88 14.36
CA VAL A 69 -7.88 -6.12 14.02
C VAL A 69 -8.61 -6.55 15.29
N LYS A 70 -9.52 -5.70 15.78
CA LYS A 70 -10.23 -5.90 17.05
C LYS A 70 -11.64 -5.31 17.00
N GLY A 71 -12.48 -5.75 17.93
CA GLY A 71 -13.85 -5.22 18.07
C GLY A 71 -14.79 -5.65 16.93
N ILE A 72 -14.47 -6.75 16.24
CA ILE A 72 -15.33 -7.37 15.24
C ILE A 72 -15.48 -8.87 15.52
N ALA A 73 -16.59 -9.46 15.08
CA ALA A 73 -16.73 -10.92 15.03
C ALA A 73 -15.69 -11.56 14.07
N ALA A 74 -15.54 -12.89 14.16
CA ALA A 74 -14.56 -13.67 13.41
C ALA A 74 -14.50 -13.29 11.90
N PRO A 75 -13.38 -12.73 11.42
CA PRO A 75 -13.24 -12.34 10.02
C PRO A 75 -13.28 -13.55 9.07
N ASN A 76 -13.92 -13.39 7.90
CA ASN A 76 -14.02 -14.46 6.91
C ASN A 76 -13.52 -14.09 5.50
N ALA A 77 -13.45 -12.80 5.15
CA ALA A 77 -12.87 -12.32 3.89
C ALA A 77 -12.25 -10.92 4.05
N ALA A 78 -11.36 -10.55 3.13
CA ALA A 78 -10.83 -9.20 3.04
C ALA A 78 -10.39 -8.89 1.61
N HIS A 79 -10.60 -7.65 1.17
CA HIS A 79 -10.39 -7.25 -0.23
C HIS A 79 -9.83 -5.83 -0.34
N ILE A 80 -9.20 -5.53 -1.48
CA ILE A 80 -9.09 -4.16 -2.00
C ILE A 80 -10.21 -3.96 -3.03
N HIS A 81 -10.93 -2.85 -2.88
CA HIS A 81 -11.97 -2.40 -3.79
C HIS A 81 -11.57 -1.09 -4.47
N LYS A 82 -12.12 -0.83 -5.66
CA LYS A 82 -12.04 0.47 -6.34
C LYS A 82 -13.24 1.34 -5.96
N GLY A 83 -13.02 2.37 -5.17
CA GLY A 83 -14.05 3.30 -4.72
C GLY A 83 -13.48 4.43 -3.87
N ARG A 84 -14.04 5.64 -4.03
CA ARG A 84 -13.72 6.80 -3.18
C ARG A 84 -14.41 6.65 -1.82
N SER A 85 -14.02 7.50 -0.86
CA SER A 85 -14.62 7.51 0.47
C SER A 85 -16.14 7.64 0.39
N GLY A 86 -16.87 6.83 1.15
CA GLY A 86 -18.34 6.80 1.16
C GLY A 86 -18.99 6.07 -0.03
N VAL A 87 -18.23 5.69 -1.06
CA VAL A 87 -18.74 5.00 -2.25
C VAL A 87 -18.26 3.55 -2.26
N ALA A 88 -19.18 2.60 -2.35
CA ALA A 88 -18.86 1.19 -2.55
C ALA A 88 -18.49 0.94 -4.02
N GLY A 89 -17.63 -0.04 -4.28
CA GLY A 89 -17.25 -0.40 -5.65
C GLY A 89 -16.74 -1.83 -5.78
N PRO A 90 -16.32 -2.26 -6.98
CA PRO A 90 -15.95 -3.64 -7.24
C PRO A 90 -14.66 -4.04 -6.53
N VAL A 91 -14.55 -5.33 -6.20
CA VAL A 91 -13.30 -5.95 -5.75
C VAL A 91 -12.29 -5.91 -6.89
N VAL A 92 -11.07 -5.44 -6.62
CA VAL A 92 -9.94 -5.45 -7.56
C VAL A 92 -8.82 -6.39 -7.13
N ILE A 93 -8.66 -6.63 -5.82
CA ILE A 93 -7.73 -7.62 -5.29
C ILE A 93 -8.44 -8.40 -4.17
N PRO A 94 -8.77 -9.68 -4.38
CA PRO A 94 -9.20 -10.54 -3.29
C PRO A 94 -7.98 -11.10 -2.54
N PHE A 95 -7.90 -10.96 -1.22
CA PHE A 95 -6.77 -11.48 -0.42
C PHE A 95 -6.83 -13.01 -0.17
N GLY A 96 -7.50 -13.76 -1.06
CA GLY A 96 -7.68 -15.21 -0.99
C GLY A 96 -9.13 -15.64 -0.79
N ALA A 97 -9.35 -16.96 -0.76
CA ALA A 97 -10.68 -17.56 -0.60
C ALA A 97 -11.23 -17.48 0.83
N ALA A 98 -10.36 -17.28 1.82
CA ALA A 98 -10.70 -17.10 3.22
C ALA A 98 -9.79 -16.04 3.84
N TYR A 99 -10.25 -15.44 4.94
CA TYR A 99 -9.46 -14.45 5.67
C TYR A 99 -8.14 -15.03 6.19
N LYS A 100 -7.06 -14.29 5.95
CA LYS A 100 -5.77 -14.48 6.61
C LYS A 100 -5.24 -13.13 7.06
N ALA A 101 -4.67 -13.09 8.26
CA ALA A 101 -4.06 -11.87 8.80
C ALA A 101 -2.87 -11.39 7.93
N LYS A 102 -2.18 -12.29 7.24
CA LYS A 102 -1.11 -11.95 6.30
C LYS A 102 -1.06 -12.93 5.14
N GLY A 103 -0.51 -12.50 4.01
CA GLY A 103 -0.31 -13.35 2.85
C GLY A 103 0.15 -12.59 1.62
N CYS A 104 0.21 -13.30 0.49
CA CYS A 104 0.42 -12.70 -0.82
C CYS A 104 -0.48 -13.35 -1.85
N VAL A 105 -0.98 -12.55 -2.80
CA VAL A 105 -1.82 -13.00 -3.91
C VAL A 105 -1.30 -12.40 -5.21
N LYS A 106 -1.56 -13.06 -6.35
CA LYS A 106 -1.32 -12.47 -7.65
C LYS A 106 -2.25 -11.27 -7.86
N ALA A 107 -1.70 -10.19 -8.42
CA ALA A 107 -2.45 -9.01 -8.83
C ALA A 107 -1.89 -8.53 -10.17
N SER A 108 -2.75 -8.06 -11.07
CA SER A 108 -2.29 -7.57 -12.37
C SER A 108 -1.43 -6.31 -12.17
N LYS A 109 -0.41 -6.15 -13.03
CA LYS A 109 0.48 -4.99 -12.97
C LYS A 109 -0.29 -3.68 -13.14
N SER A 110 -1.31 -3.66 -14.00
CA SER A 110 -2.15 -2.48 -14.21
C SER A 110 -2.99 -2.11 -12.98
N ILE A 111 -3.49 -3.08 -12.22
CA ILE A 111 -4.19 -2.79 -10.96
C ILE A 111 -3.21 -2.26 -9.91
N ILE A 112 -2.04 -2.88 -9.80
CA ILE A 112 -0.98 -2.43 -8.89
C ILE A 112 -0.63 -0.96 -9.18
N GLU A 113 -0.26 -0.66 -10.41
CA GLU A 113 0.12 0.69 -10.85
C GLU A 113 -1.01 1.70 -10.63
N ALA A 114 -2.26 1.32 -10.90
CA ALA A 114 -3.40 2.20 -10.68
C ALA A 114 -3.63 2.50 -9.19
N ILE A 115 -3.40 1.53 -8.29
CA ILE A 115 -3.46 1.74 -6.83
C ILE A 115 -2.30 2.62 -6.37
N GLU A 116 -1.09 2.34 -6.85
CA GLU A 116 0.12 3.12 -6.50
C GLU A 116 -0.01 4.59 -6.92
N THR A 117 -0.57 4.84 -8.10
CA THR A 117 -0.75 6.20 -8.63
C THR A 117 -1.85 6.96 -7.88
N ASN A 118 -2.94 6.29 -7.50
CA ASN A 118 -4.11 6.94 -6.88
C ASN A 118 -4.66 6.12 -5.71
N PRO A 119 -3.91 5.94 -4.61
CA PRO A 119 -4.32 5.03 -3.54
C PRO A 119 -5.65 5.44 -2.90
N ASN A 120 -5.92 6.75 -2.82
CA ASN A 120 -7.16 7.28 -2.26
C ASN A 120 -8.44 6.95 -3.08
N ARG A 121 -8.31 6.33 -4.26
CA ARG A 121 -9.41 5.78 -5.06
C ARG A 121 -9.72 4.32 -4.75
N TYR A 122 -9.00 3.72 -3.79
CA TYR A 122 -9.12 2.32 -3.42
C TYR A 122 -9.17 2.15 -1.91
N TYR A 123 -10.00 1.23 -1.44
CA TYR A 123 -10.14 0.97 -0.01
C TYR A 123 -9.95 -0.50 0.29
N VAL A 124 -9.53 -0.78 1.51
CA VAL A 124 -9.51 -2.12 2.07
C VAL A 124 -10.70 -2.29 2.97
N ASN A 125 -11.34 -3.46 2.93
CA ASN A 125 -12.27 -3.87 3.97
C ASN A 125 -12.06 -5.30 4.42
N ILE A 126 -12.56 -5.58 5.63
CA ILE A 126 -12.59 -6.92 6.24
C ILE A 126 -14.05 -7.24 6.55
N HIS A 127 -14.48 -8.45 6.22
CA HIS A 127 -15.85 -8.95 6.35
C HIS A 127 -15.95 -10.00 7.45
N ASN A 128 -17.16 -10.20 7.96
CA ASN A 128 -17.53 -11.35 8.78
C ASN A 128 -19.01 -11.70 8.53
N ALA A 129 -19.52 -12.76 9.16
CA ALA A 129 -20.89 -13.20 8.97
C ALA A 129 -21.95 -12.14 9.37
N LYS A 130 -21.65 -11.29 10.37
CA LYS A 130 -22.54 -10.23 10.84
C LYS A 130 -22.56 -9.02 9.91
N TYR A 131 -21.44 -8.72 9.26
CA TYR A 131 -21.28 -7.60 8.33
C TYR A 131 -20.72 -8.11 6.98
N PRO A 132 -21.56 -8.77 6.15
CA PRO A 132 -21.13 -9.34 4.88
C PRO A 132 -20.78 -8.29 3.81
N GLY A 133 -21.19 -7.03 3.99
CA GLY A 133 -20.77 -5.91 3.15
C GLY A 133 -19.46 -5.25 3.60
N GLY A 134 -18.99 -5.57 4.80
CA GLY A 134 -17.80 -4.99 5.42
C GLY A 134 -18.02 -4.68 6.89
N ALA A 135 -17.21 -5.29 7.77
CA ALA A 135 -17.19 -5.00 9.20
C ALA A 135 -16.36 -3.76 9.50
N ILE A 136 -15.23 -3.57 8.79
CA ILE A 136 -14.34 -2.41 8.91
C ILE A 136 -13.70 -2.05 7.57
N ARG A 137 -13.65 -0.75 7.26
CA ARG A 137 -13.09 -0.20 6.02
C ARG A 137 -12.09 0.93 6.29
N GLY A 138 -11.13 1.07 5.38
CA GLY A 138 -10.22 2.21 5.33
C GLY A 138 -9.79 2.52 3.90
N GLN A 139 -9.76 3.81 3.56
CA GLN A 139 -9.21 4.28 2.30
C GLN A 139 -7.69 4.08 2.30
N LEU A 140 -7.12 3.60 1.20
CA LEU A 140 -5.69 3.46 1.04
C LEU A 140 -5.03 4.83 0.93
N VAL A 141 -3.85 4.95 1.54
CA VAL A 141 -2.94 6.08 1.40
C VAL A 141 -1.56 5.55 1.03
N ALA A 142 -0.76 6.36 0.35
CA ALA A 142 0.64 6.05 0.11
C ALA A 142 1.35 5.93 1.47
N GLY A 143 2.01 4.80 1.71
CA GLY A 143 2.99 4.69 2.77
C GLY A 143 4.34 5.10 2.21
N MET A 144 4.97 6.11 2.80
CA MET A 144 6.42 6.25 2.66
C MET A 144 7.01 5.13 3.53
N GLU A 145 7.60 4.12 2.90
CA GLU A 145 8.45 3.19 3.64
C GLU A 145 9.63 4.02 4.18
N GLY A 146 9.84 3.98 5.49
CA GLY A 146 10.97 4.65 6.13
C GLY A 146 12.28 3.94 5.81
#